data_AF-A0A975UAL6-F1
#
_entry.id   AF-A0A975UAL6-F1
#
_cell.length_a   1.000
_cell.length_b   1.000
_cell.length_c   1.000
_cell.angle_alpha   90.00
_cell.angle_beta   90.00
_cell.angle_gamma   90.00
#
_symmetry.space_group_name_H-M   'P 1'
#
loop_
_entity.id
_entity.type
_entity.pdbx_description
1 polymer ?
#
loop_
_entity_poly.entity_id
_entity_poly.type
_entity_poly.pdbx_seq_one_letter_code
_entity_poly.pdbx_strand_id
1 'polypeptide(L)'
;MTTSYISEHTAEYVLVPEMKSVLEQEFSVVLPIFPWLTREFSKVGKSTHGFSSFRVLALFPRRPKISNSDIYLTINSELSACNQHAKMHGITVVAGCPIARNLRELASCRECVWLRIDSHYDYLKDVSKLGSMRLTNADVLEEVLCSPEQSMDSLEMFIRSARDTLPVRFFGARYKPVYFLVSD
;
A
#
# COMPACT_ATOMS: atom_id res chain seq x y z
N MET A 1 24.76 7.97 9.61
CA MET A 1 24.14 6.62 9.55
C MET A 1 22.65 6.84 9.43
N THR A 2 21.99 6.17 8.48
CA THR A 2 20.54 6.33 8.27
C THR A 2 19.79 5.16 8.89
N THR A 3 19.00 5.44 9.92
CA THR A 3 18.39 4.41 10.77
C THR A 3 16.89 4.62 10.87
N SER A 4 16.10 3.54 10.90
CA SER A 4 14.67 3.63 11.18
C SER A 4 14.41 3.47 12.68
N TYR A 5 13.38 4.13 13.19
CA TYR A 5 12.98 4.09 14.60
C TYR A 5 11.64 3.37 14.84
N ILE A 6 10.98 2.88 13.77
CA ILE A 6 9.74 2.09 13.83
C ILE A 6 9.77 0.94 12.81
N SER A 7 8.85 -0.01 12.92
CA SER A 7 8.60 -1.00 11.87
C SER A 7 7.57 -0.48 10.86
N GLU A 8 7.44 -1.20 9.74
CA GLU A 8 6.39 -0.95 8.75
C GLU A 8 4.98 -1.08 9.34
N HIS A 9 4.75 -2.05 10.24
CA HIS A 9 3.46 -2.20 10.92
C HIS A 9 3.10 -1.01 11.81
N THR A 10 4.09 -0.38 12.46
CA THR A 10 3.81 0.85 13.20
C THR A 10 3.46 2.01 12.25
N ALA A 11 4.04 2.05 11.06
CA ALA A 11 3.69 3.05 10.05
C ALA A 11 2.25 2.87 9.52
N GLU A 12 1.72 1.64 9.50
CA GLU A 12 0.31 1.37 9.11
C GLU A 12 -0.69 2.14 9.96
N TYR A 13 -0.45 2.29 11.26
CA TYR A 13 -1.35 3.03 12.17
C TYR A 13 -1.50 4.52 11.82
N VAL A 14 -0.58 5.07 11.03
CA VAL A 14 -0.68 6.42 10.48
C VAL A 14 -1.16 6.37 9.03
N LEU A 15 -0.56 5.51 8.20
CA LEU A 15 -0.80 5.51 6.76
C LEU A 15 -2.18 5.00 6.36
N VAL A 16 -2.72 3.98 7.04
CA VAL A 16 -4.02 3.39 6.71
C VAL A 16 -5.18 4.38 6.89
N PRO A 17 -5.33 5.06 8.05
CA PRO A 17 -6.40 6.05 8.20
C PRO A 17 -6.25 7.24 7.26
N GLU A 18 -5.03 7.73 7.01
CA GLU A 18 -4.81 8.85 6.08
C GLU A 18 -5.14 8.44 4.64
N MET A 19 -4.73 7.25 4.17
CA MET A 19 -5.12 6.74 2.85
C MET A 19 -6.63 6.50 2.74
N LYS A 20 -7.28 5.98 3.79
CA LYS A 20 -8.74 5.85 3.84
C LYS A 20 -9.42 7.21 3.63
N SER A 21 -8.97 8.24 4.34
CA SER A 21 -9.50 9.60 4.20
C SER A 21 -9.25 10.21 2.81
N VAL A 22 -8.18 9.80 2.12
CA VAL A 22 -7.96 10.18 0.71
C VAL A 22 -9.01 9.53 -0.18
N LEU A 23 -9.16 8.20 -0.09
CA LEU A 23 -10.08 7.44 -0.94
C LEU A 23 -11.55 7.82 -0.70
N GLU A 24 -11.94 8.15 0.53
CA GLU A 24 -13.30 8.59 0.88
C GLU A 24 -13.71 9.94 0.27
N GLN A 25 -12.79 10.64 -0.42
CA GLN A 25 -13.13 11.83 -1.19
C GLN A 25 -13.91 11.51 -2.47
N GLU A 26 -13.71 10.31 -3.03
CA GLU A 26 -14.35 9.88 -4.29
C GLU A 26 -15.24 8.64 -4.10
N PHE A 27 -14.90 7.74 -3.18
CA PHE A 27 -15.61 6.46 -2.99
C PHE A 27 -16.49 6.48 -1.73
N SER A 28 -17.73 6.02 -1.85
CA SER A 28 -18.67 5.96 -0.71
C SER A 28 -18.34 4.82 0.27
N VAL A 29 -17.71 3.74 -0.23
CA VAL A 29 -17.26 2.60 0.55
C VAL A 29 -15.75 2.46 0.40
N VAL A 30 -15.04 2.50 1.54
CA VAL A 30 -13.59 2.27 1.62
C VAL A 30 -13.27 1.30 2.75
N LEU A 31 -12.89 0.07 2.39
CA LEU A 31 -12.59 -1.00 3.34
C LEU A 31 -11.12 -1.42 3.25
N PRO A 32 -10.27 -1.05 4.22
CA PRO A 32 -8.95 -1.64 4.35
C PRO A 32 -9.06 -3.08 4.88
N ILE A 33 -8.35 -4.00 4.25
CA ILE A 33 -8.26 -5.41 4.63
C ILE A 33 -6.82 -5.90 4.64
N PHE A 34 -6.56 -6.88 5.50
CA PHE A 34 -5.36 -7.72 5.44
C PHE A 34 -5.79 -9.14 5.05
N PRO A 35 -5.75 -9.50 3.75
CA PRO A 35 -6.42 -10.68 3.24
C PRO A 35 -5.82 -11.98 3.78
N TRP A 36 -6.72 -12.86 4.23
CA TRP A 36 -6.42 -14.21 4.65
C TRP A 36 -7.31 -15.21 3.89
N LEU A 37 -6.68 -16.12 3.13
CA LEU A 37 -7.38 -17.04 2.23
C LEU A 37 -8.49 -17.86 2.89
N THR A 38 -8.34 -18.22 4.17
CA THR A 38 -9.36 -18.97 4.91
C THR A 38 -10.37 -18.10 5.67
N ARG A 39 -10.31 -16.76 5.55
CA ARG A 39 -11.25 -15.82 6.16
C ARG A 39 -12.03 -15.09 5.07
N GLU A 40 -11.50 -14.02 4.51
CA GLU A 40 -12.20 -13.14 3.55
C GLU A 40 -12.58 -13.89 2.26
N PHE A 41 -11.81 -14.91 1.88
CA PHE A 41 -12.06 -15.74 0.69
C PHE A 41 -12.67 -17.12 1.01
N SER A 42 -13.06 -17.35 2.26
CA SER A 42 -13.85 -18.54 2.62
C SER A 42 -15.22 -18.50 1.93
N LYS A 43 -15.92 -19.65 1.90
CA LYS A 43 -17.31 -19.71 1.40
C LYS A 43 -18.21 -18.68 2.08
N VAL A 44 -18.05 -18.50 3.40
CA VAL A 44 -18.82 -17.51 4.17
C VAL A 44 -18.46 -16.10 3.74
N GLY A 45 -17.17 -15.76 3.72
CA GLY A 45 -16.71 -14.42 3.30
C GLY A 45 -17.18 -14.04 1.89
N LYS A 46 -17.08 -14.96 0.93
CA LYS A 46 -17.61 -14.78 -0.43
C LYS A 46 -19.14 -14.72 -0.52
N SER A 47 -19.87 -15.20 0.47
CA SER A 47 -21.33 -15.10 0.50
C SER A 47 -21.85 -13.87 1.26
N THR A 48 -21.02 -13.28 2.13
CA THR A 48 -21.43 -12.19 3.04
C THR A 48 -20.71 -10.86 2.77
N HIS A 49 -19.84 -10.75 1.76
CA HIS A 49 -19.05 -9.53 1.53
C HIS A 49 -19.89 -8.32 1.11
N GLY A 50 -21.03 -8.52 0.45
CA GLY A 50 -21.98 -7.44 0.12
C GLY A 50 -21.58 -6.49 -1.01
N PHE A 51 -20.47 -6.74 -1.71
CA PHE A 51 -20.05 -5.95 -2.87
C PHE A 51 -20.60 -6.54 -4.19
N SER A 52 -21.04 -5.71 -5.13
CA SER A 52 -21.28 -6.13 -6.52
C SER A 52 -19.98 -6.24 -7.32
N SER A 53 -19.17 -5.18 -7.23
CA SER A 53 -17.81 -5.06 -7.76
C SER A 53 -17.06 -4.00 -6.95
N PHE A 54 -15.73 -3.98 -7.03
CA PHE A 54 -14.91 -2.99 -6.31
C PHE A 54 -13.58 -2.79 -7.02
N ARG A 55 -12.92 -1.65 -6.83
CA ARG A 55 -11.53 -1.42 -7.23
C ARG A 55 -10.60 -1.76 -6.05
N VAL A 56 -9.34 -2.05 -6.34
CA VAL A 56 -8.36 -2.46 -5.33
C VAL A 56 -7.11 -1.61 -5.40
N LEU A 57 -6.77 -0.98 -4.28
CA LEU A 57 -5.46 -0.36 -4.05
C LEU A 57 -4.66 -1.20 -3.04
N ALA A 58 -3.44 -1.60 -3.41
CA ALA A 58 -2.48 -2.20 -2.50
C ALA A 58 -1.49 -1.13 -2.00
N LEU A 59 -1.55 -0.80 -0.71
CA LEU A 59 -0.67 0.15 -0.05
C LEU A 59 0.50 -0.57 0.62
N PHE A 60 1.73 -0.20 0.26
CA PHE A 60 2.95 -0.63 0.94
C PHE A 60 3.41 0.41 1.98
N PRO A 61 3.27 0.12 3.29
CA PRO A 61 3.73 1.00 4.37
C PRO A 61 5.25 1.06 4.47
N ARG A 62 5.86 2.21 4.20
CA ARG A 62 7.31 2.43 4.35
C ARG A 62 7.58 3.17 5.65
N ARG A 63 8.49 2.61 6.44
CA ARG A 63 9.01 3.25 7.64
C ARG A 63 9.96 4.40 7.28
N PRO A 64 9.90 5.53 7.98
CA PRO A 64 10.88 6.61 7.84
C PRO A 64 12.24 6.14 8.36
N LYS A 65 13.31 6.56 7.69
CA LYS A 65 14.70 6.44 8.11
C LYS A 65 15.29 7.84 8.27
N ILE A 66 15.99 8.09 9.36
CA ILE A 66 16.44 9.43 9.73
C ILE A 66 17.96 9.54 9.58
N SER A 67 18.42 10.62 8.97
CA SER A 67 19.83 11.03 8.96
C SER A 67 19.92 12.55 8.87
N ASN A 68 20.65 13.19 9.78
CA ASN A 68 20.83 14.65 9.84
C ASN A 68 19.53 15.48 9.73
N SER A 69 18.45 14.99 10.34
CA SER A 69 17.08 15.57 10.29
C SER A 69 16.31 15.38 8.98
N ASP A 70 16.92 14.80 7.96
CA ASP A 70 16.23 14.41 6.73
C ASP A 70 15.52 13.06 6.92
N ILE A 71 14.41 12.90 6.20
CA ILE A 71 13.63 11.66 6.17
C ILE A 71 13.90 10.95 4.85
N TYR A 72 14.29 9.69 4.97
CA TYR A 72 14.53 8.80 3.85
C TYR A 72 13.60 7.59 3.92
N LEU A 73 13.39 6.96 2.78
CA LEU A 73 12.72 5.68 2.68
C LEU A 73 13.44 4.77 1.69
N THR A 74 13.21 3.47 1.84
CA THR A 74 13.74 2.48 0.90
C THR A 74 12.59 1.95 0.07
N ILE A 75 12.72 2.08 -1.24
CA ILE A 75 12.00 1.23 -2.19
C ILE A 75 12.96 0.07 -2.47
N ASN A 76 12.46 -1.16 -2.59
CA ASN A 76 13.31 -2.32 -2.88
C ASN A 76 12.76 -3.04 -4.11
N SER A 77 13.56 -3.96 -4.65
CA SER A 77 13.17 -4.79 -5.79
C SER A 77 11.86 -5.58 -5.58
N GLU A 78 11.54 -5.94 -4.34
CA GLU A 78 10.32 -6.65 -3.97
C GLU A 78 9.06 -5.86 -4.30
N LEU A 79 9.03 -4.58 -3.92
CA LEU A 79 7.93 -3.66 -4.20
C LEU A 79 7.69 -3.55 -5.70
N SER A 80 8.76 -3.41 -6.49
CA SER A 80 8.67 -3.37 -7.95
C SER A 80 8.13 -4.66 -8.54
N ALA A 81 8.59 -5.83 -8.06
CA ALA A 81 8.12 -7.13 -8.52
C ALA A 81 6.63 -7.33 -8.19
N CYS A 82 6.20 -6.95 -6.98
CA CYS A 82 4.79 -6.99 -6.60
C CYS A 82 3.94 -6.06 -7.46
N ASN A 83 4.39 -4.82 -7.70
CA ASN A 83 3.69 -3.88 -8.55
C ASN A 83 3.56 -4.37 -10.00
N GLN A 84 4.61 -4.94 -10.59
CA GLN A 84 4.53 -5.53 -11.93
C GLN A 84 3.51 -6.67 -11.97
N HIS A 85 3.49 -7.52 -10.93
CA HIS A 85 2.52 -8.59 -10.81
C HIS A 85 1.09 -8.08 -10.65
N ALA A 86 0.86 -7.12 -9.74
CA ALA A 86 -0.42 -6.49 -9.48
C ALA A 86 -1.01 -5.80 -10.72
N LYS A 87 -0.18 -5.11 -11.52
CA LYS A 87 -0.59 -4.50 -12.79
C LYS A 87 -1.18 -5.51 -13.77
N MET A 88 -0.62 -6.73 -13.85
CA MET A 88 -1.17 -7.79 -14.71
C MET A 88 -2.56 -8.26 -14.26
N HIS A 89 -2.90 -8.04 -12.99
CA HIS A 89 -4.20 -8.36 -12.40
C HIS A 89 -5.11 -7.13 -12.24
N GLY A 90 -4.72 -5.96 -12.77
CA GLY A 90 -5.51 -4.73 -12.67
C GLY A 90 -5.60 -4.17 -11.25
N ILE A 91 -4.59 -4.40 -10.40
CA ILE A 91 -4.52 -3.86 -9.04
C ILE A 91 -3.55 -2.67 -9.00
N THR A 92 -4.03 -1.54 -8.51
CA THR A 92 -3.21 -0.33 -8.28
C THR A 92 -2.31 -0.53 -7.07
N VAL A 93 -1.05 -0.12 -7.17
CA VAL A 93 -0.07 -0.27 -6.07
C VAL A 93 0.63 1.05 -5.78
N VAL A 94 0.58 1.45 -4.52
CA VAL A 94 1.19 2.68 -4.00
C VAL A 94 2.04 2.34 -2.78
N ALA A 95 3.12 3.10 -2.56
CA ALA A 95 3.83 3.08 -1.28
C ALA A 95 3.58 4.38 -0.51
N GLY A 96 3.59 4.30 0.82
CA GLY A 96 3.38 5.46 1.70
C GLY A 96 4.44 5.59 2.78
N CYS A 97 4.78 6.80 3.22
CA CYS A 97 5.68 7.01 4.38
C CYS A 97 5.18 8.18 5.23
N PRO A 98 5.05 8.02 6.57
CA PRO A 98 4.72 9.14 7.44
C PRO A 98 5.91 10.10 7.53
N ILE A 99 5.63 11.40 7.56
CA ILE A 99 6.62 12.46 7.69
C ILE A 99 6.82 12.74 9.19
N ALA A 100 7.55 11.86 9.85
CA ALA A 100 7.87 11.97 11.27
C ALA A 100 9.29 11.48 11.58
N ARG A 101 10.01 12.19 12.45
CA ARG A 101 11.42 11.90 12.79
C ARG A 101 11.61 11.11 14.09
N ASN A 102 10.55 10.99 14.89
CA ASN A 102 10.57 10.32 16.19
C ASN A 102 9.14 9.93 16.60
N LEU A 103 9.02 9.15 17.68
CA LEU A 103 7.72 8.66 18.16
C LEU A 103 6.74 9.78 18.57
N ARG A 104 7.25 10.93 19.03
CA ARG A 104 6.41 12.07 19.42
C ARG A 104 5.80 12.75 18.20
N GLU A 105 6.59 13.01 17.16
CA GLU A 105 6.09 13.52 15.88
C GLU A 105 5.12 12.52 15.25
N LEU A 106 5.43 11.22 15.29
CA LEU A 106 4.57 10.18 14.73
C LEU A 106 3.19 10.14 15.39
N ALA A 107 3.10 10.34 16.71
CA ALA A 107 1.86 10.28 17.48
C ALA A 107 0.79 11.31 17.02
N SER A 108 1.23 12.42 16.40
CA SER A 108 0.34 13.45 15.84
C SER A 108 0.54 13.67 14.34
N CYS A 109 1.20 12.72 13.65
CA CYS A 109 1.54 12.86 12.24
C CYS A 109 0.27 12.71 11.38
N ARG A 110 -0.01 13.74 10.58
CA ARG A 110 -1.04 13.76 9.53
C ARG A 110 -0.43 13.86 8.13
N GLU A 111 0.83 14.24 8.06
CA GLU A 111 1.52 14.40 6.78
C GLU A 111 2.13 13.07 6.35
N CYS A 112 1.64 12.55 5.23
CA CYS A 112 2.17 11.37 4.57
C CYS A 112 2.65 11.72 3.16
N VAL A 113 3.64 10.97 2.68
CA VAL A 113 4.03 10.99 1.27
C VAL A 113 3.58 9.71 0.60
N TRP A 114 2.95 9.86 -0.57
CA TRP A 114 2.54 8.77 -1.45
C TRP A 114 3.50 8.66 -2.63
N LEU A 115 3.71 7.43 -3.08
CA LEU A 115 4.74 7.10 -4.05
C LEU A 115 4.21 6.14 -5.11
N ARG A 116 4.44 6.49 -6.37
CA ARG A 116 4.32 5.55 -7.47
C ARG A 116 5.44 4.52 -7.37
N ILE A 117 5.09 3.27 -7.56
CA ILE A 117 6.07 2.19 -7.76
C ILE A 117 6.20 2.01 -9.27
N ASP A 118 7.29 2.48 -9.85
CA ASP A 118 7.52 2.51 -11.29
C ASP A 118 8.54 1.44 -11.71
N SER A 119 9.76 1.47 -11.21
CA SER A 119 10.79 0.46 -11.46
C SER A 119 11.95 0.51 -10.45
N HIS A 120 12.78 -0.53 -10.46
CA HIS A 120 13.81 -0.85 -9.46
C HIS A 120 14.66 0.33 -8.97
N TYR A 121 14.81 0.40 -7.65
CA TYR A 121 16.00 0.94 -6.99
C TYR A 121 16.12 0.28 -5.61
N ASP A 122 17.21 -0.42 -5.28
CA ASP A 122 17.58 -0.66 -3.87
C ASP A 122 18.20 0.61 -3.28
N TYR A 123 17.47 1.73 -3.35
CA TYR A 123 18.00 3.05 -3.04
C TYR A 123 17.26 3.68 -1.87
N LEU A 124 18.07 4.25 -0.99
CA LEU A 124 17.62 5.12 0.08
C LEU A 124 17.27 6.49 -0.53
N LYS A 125 15.99 6.79 -0.72
CA LYS A 125 15.53 8.06 -1.29
C LYS A 125 15.20 9.05 -0.19
N ASP A 126 15.72 10.26 -0.34
CA ASP A 126 15.33 11.44 0.43
C ASP A 126 13.91 11.86 0.02
N VAL A 127 13.01 11.96 0.99
CA VAL A 127 11.59 12.31 0.73
C VAL A 127 11.46 13.68 0.06
N SER A 128 12.37 14.61 0.33
CA SER A 128 12.34 15.94 -0.31
C SER A 128 12.70 15.91 -1.79
N LYS A 129 13.30 14.81 -2.29
CA LYS A 129 13.86 14.67 -3.64
C LYS A 129 13.17 13.59 -4.48
N LEU A 130 11.92 13.30 -4.17
CA LEU A 130 11.16 12.24 -4.86
C LEU A 130 10.75 12.60 -6.30
N GLY A 131 10.67 13.90 -6.63
CA GLY A 131 10.33 14.34 -7.99
C GLY A 131 9.02 13.71 -8.49
N SER A 132 9.05 13.13 -9.70
CA SER A 132 7.91 12.48 -10.35
C SER A 132 7.45 11.17 -9.68
N MET A 133 8.20 10.63 -8.72
CA MET A 133 7.76 9.45 -7.97
C MET A 133 6.71 9.81 -6.92
N ARG A 134 6.67 11.07 -6.48
CA ARG A 134 5.72 11.55 -5.48
C ARG A 134 4.34 11.70 -6.11
N LEU A 135 3.34 11.10 -5.48
CA LEU A 135 1.94 11.25 -5.83
C LEU A 135 1.29 12.28 -4.89
N THR A 136 0.43 13.11 -5.46
CA THR A 136 -0.58 13.88 -4.73
C THR A 136 -1.77 12.98 -4.40
N ASN A 137 -2.67 13.45 -3.55
CA ASN A 137 -3.93 12.74 -3.28
C ASN A 137 -4.76 12.57 -4.56
N ALA A 138 -4.78 13.59 -5.43
CA ALA A 138 -5.48 13.53 -6.71
C ALA A 138 -4.88 12.46 -7.65
N ASP A 139 -3.55 12.34 -7.69
CA ASP A 139 -2.90 11.30 -8.50
C ASP A 139 -3.25 9.89 -8.00
N VAL A 140 -3.31 9.69 -6.67
CA VAL A 140 -3.74 8.41 -6.08
C VAL A 140 -5.19 8.09 -6.46
N LEU A 141 -6.09 9.07 -6.36
CA LEU A 141 -7.49 8.91 -6.72
C LEU A 141 -7.65 8.58 -8.21
N GLU A 142 -6.97 9.29 -9.09
CA GLU A 142 -6.97 9.05 -10.54
C GLU A 142 -6.49 7.63 -10.86
N GLU A 143 -5.38 7.18 -10.26
CA GLU A 143 -4.86 5.82 -10.48
C GLU A 143 -5.84 4.73 -10.03
N VAL A 144 -6.63 4.97 -8.98
CA VAL A 144 -7.65 4.01 -8.53
C VAL A 144 -8.88 4.08 -9.42
N LEU A 145 -9.39 5.27 -9.76
CA LEU A 145 -10.55 5.44 -10.65
C LEU A 145 -10.35 4.78 -12.01
N CYS A 146 -9.15 4.91 -12.57
CA CYS A 146 -8.76 4.29 -13.85
C CYS A 146 -8.46 2.79 -13.75
N SER A 147 -8.42 2.20 -12.55
CA SER A 147 -8.17 0.77 -12.39
C SER A 147 -9.41 -0.08 -12.72
N PRO A 148 -9.22 -1.30 -13.26
CA PRO A 148 -10.32 -2.22 -13.51
C PRO A 148 -11.05 -2.61 -12.22
N GLU A 149 -12.37 -2.77 -12.32
CA GLU A 149 -13.15 -3.39 -11.26
C GLU A 149 -12.79 -4.87 -11.08
N GLN A 150 -12.91 -5.33 -9.84
CA GLN A 150 -12.54 -6.64 -9.35
C GLN A 150 -13.75 -7.30 -8.69
N SER A 151 -13.65 -8.62 -8.58
CA SER A 151 -14.55 -9.45 -7.77
C SER A 151 -13.76 -10.14 -6.67
N MET A 152 -14.46 -10.78 -5.74
CA MET A 152 -13.80 -11.62 -4.73
C MET A 152 -12.99 -12.76 -5.36
N ASP A 153 -13.43 -13.29 -6.51
CA ASP A 153 -12.72 -14.37 -7.21
C ASP A 153 -11.46 -13.87 -7.92
N SER A 154 -11.50 -12.71 -8.58
CA SER A 154 -10.32 -12.13 -9.22
C SER A 154 -9.28 -11.69 -8.19
N LEU A 155 -9.73 -11.11 -7.06
CA LEU A 155 -8.86 -10.76 -5.96
C LEU A 155 -8.27 -12.01 -5.29
N GLU A 156 -9.05 -13.08 -5.06
CA GLU A 156 -8.51 -14.32 -4.51
C GLU A 156 -7.43 -14.91 -5.43
N MET A 157 -7.70 -14.94 -6.74
CA MET A 157 -6.76 -15.42 -7.74
C MET A 157 -5.44 -14.66 -7.66
N PHE A 158 -5.49 -13.32 -7.58
CA PHE A 158 -4.31 -12.50 -7.37
C PHE A 158 -3.61 -12.82 -6.04
N ILE A 159 -4.32 -12.88 -4.91
CA ILE A 159 -3.70 -13.15 -3.59
C ILE A 159 -2.99 -14.52 -3.57
N ARG A 160 -3.57 -15.53 -4.22
CA ARG A 160 -2.94 -16.84 -4.39
C ARG A 160 -1.71 -16.76 -5.29
N SER A 161 -1.84 -16.13 -6.46
CA SER A 161 -0.75 -15.99 -7.42
C SER A 161 0.42 -15.19 -6.85
N ALA A 162 0.16 -14.09 -6.15
CA ALA A 162 1.15 -13.27 -5.48
C ALA A 162 1.91 -14.08 -4.41
N ARG A 163 1.21 -14.92 -3.63
CA ARG A 163 1.85 -15.81 -2.65
C ARG A 163 2.79 -16.83 -3.29
N ASP A 164 2.42 -17.35 -4.46
CA ASP A 164 3.15 -18.43 -5.12
C ASP A 164 4.28 -17.91 -6.04
N THR A 165 4.14 -16.68 -6.55
CA THR A 165 5.06 -16.06 -7.52
C THR A 165 6.08 -15.12 -6.86
N LEU A 166 5.71 -14.44 -5.77
CA LEU A 166 6.60 -13.48 -5.13
C LEU A 166 7.53 -14.21 -4.13
N PRO A 167 8.85 -13.94 -4.17
CA PRO A 167 9.81 -14.79 -3.49
C PRO A 167 9.63 -14.79 -1.96
N VAL A 168 9.58 -15.98 -1.36
CA VAL A 168 9.36 -16.22 0.08
C VAL A 168 10.44 -15.60 0.97
N ARG A 169 11.65 -15.34 0.46
CA ARG A 169 12.71 -14.64 1.23
C ARG A 169 12.56 -13.11 1.25
N PHE A 170 11.73 -12.58 0.36
CA PHE A 170 11.48 -11.16 0.21
C PHE A 170 10.05 -10.80 0.72
N PHE A 171 9.09 -11.73 0.58
CA PHE A 171 7.70 -11.57 1.06
C PHE A 171 7.24 -12.66 2.06
N GLY A 172 8.15 -13.44 2.65
CA GLY A 172 7.81 -14.48 3.62
C GLY A 172 7.13 -13.92 4.87
N ALA A 173 5.96 -14.47 5.20
CA ALA A 173 5.15 -14.34 6.42
C ALA A 173 4.88 -12.95 7.04
N ARG A 174 5.56 -11.85 6.68
CA ARG A 174 5.59 -10.64 7.53
C ARG A 174 5.42 -9.28 6.87
N TYR A 175 5.60 -9.10 5.56
CA TYR A 175 5.33 -7.79 4.98
C TYR A 175 4.45 -7.91 3.74
N LYS A 176 3.16 -7.67 3.94
CA LYS A 176 2.16 -7.62 2.86
C LYS A 176 1.63 -6.20 2.78
N PRO A 177 1.23 -5.71 1.60
CA PRO A 177 0.52 -4.45 1.54
C PRO A 177 -0.82 -4.57 2.28
N VAL A 178 -1.33 -3.43 2.73
CA VAL A 178 -2.74 -3.28 3.13
C VAL A 178 -3.54 -3.08 1.86
N TYR A 179 -4.62 -3.83 1.69
CA TYR A 179 -5.48 -3.70 0.51
C TYR A 179 -6.69 -2.86 0.86
N PHE A 180 -7.03 -1.90 0.02
CA PHE A 180 -8.26 -1.13 0.12
C PHE A 180 -9.20 -1.62 -0.96
N LEU A 181 -10.37 -2.13 -0.54
CA LEU A 181 -11.49 -2.35 -1.43
C LEU A 181 -12.30 -1.06 -1.46
N VAL A 182 -12.51 -0.52 -2.66
CA VAL A 182 -13.27 0.72 -2.83
C VAL A 182 -14.40 0.56 -3.84
N SER A 183 -15.56 1.14 -3.53
CA SER A 183 -16.73 1.18 -4.41
C SER A 183 -17.58 2.42 -4.12
N ASP A 184 -18.46 2.74 -5.05
CA ASP A 184 -19.48 3.78 -4.89
C ASP A 184 -20.77 3.24 -4.28
#